data_AF-A0A858U3U6-F1
#
_entry.id   AF-A0A858U3U6-F1
#
_cell.length_a   1.000
_cell.length_b   1.000
_cell.length_c   1.000
_cell.angle_alpha   90.00
_cell.angle_beta   90.00
_cell.angle_gamma   90.00
#
_symmetry.space_group_name_H-M   'P 1'
#
loop_
_entity.id
_entity.type
_entity.pdbx_description
1 polymer ?
#
loop_
_entity_poly.entity_id
_entity_poly.type
_entity_poly.pdbx_seq_one_letter_code
_entity_poly.pdbx_strand_id
1 'polypeptide(L)'
;MDLKNIDYIKKLSLQQKRDFITKYCMYVKMKNEVSKKNNDPSKINKTSLEIFLDSINNDYKKIFIEDFIINNPDSEWYLNNWSKNSYYKKLHFVINLFLSFVSAISK
;
A
#
# COMPACT_ATOMS: atom_id res chain seq x y z
N MET A 1 10.81 9.25 6.89
CA MET A 1 10.65 8.63 5.55
C MET A 1 10.59 9.77 4.57
N ASP A 2 11.63 9.98 3.78
CA ASP A 2 11.73 11.16 2.92
C ASP A 2 10.86 10.94 1.68
N LEU A 3 9.61 11.40 1.74
CA LEU A 3 8.63 11.31 0.65
C LEU A 3 9.00 12.19 -0.55
N LYS A 4 10.06 13.01 -0.43
CA LYS A 4 10.49 14.01 -1.42
C LYS A 4 11.09 13.44 -2.70
N ASN A 5 11.20 12.12 -2.86
CA ASN A 5 11.79 11.52 -4.06
C ASN A 5 11.02 10.29 -4.58
N ILE A 6 9.68 10.39 -4.70
CA ILE A 6 8.87 9.33 -5.29
C ILE A 6 9.30 9.00 -6.73
N ASP A 7 9.79 9.97 -7.49
CA ASP A 7 10.28 9.73 -8.86
C ASP A 7 11.56 8.89 -8.88
N TYR A 8 12.40 8.97 -7.85
CA TYR A 8 13.48 8.00 -7.64
C TYR A 8 12.93 6.61 -7.31
N ILE A 9 11.95 6.51 -6.41
CA ILE A 9 11.35 5.22 -6.01
C ILE A 9 10.70 4.49 -7.20
N LYS A 10 10.06 5.23 -8.12
CA LYS A 10 9.49 4.67 -9.36
C LYS A 10 10.54 4.01 -10.27
N LYS A 11 11.82 4.39 -10.17
CA LYS A 11 12.93 3.83 -10.95
C LYS A 11 13.60 2.62 -10.27
N LEU A 12 13.26 2.32 -9.03
CA LEU A 12 13.85 1.21 -8.28
C LEU A 12 13.34 -0.16 -8.76
N SER A 13 14.04 -1.22 -8.33
CA SER A 13 13.63 -2.61 -8.56
C SER A 13 12.29 -2.91 -7.90
N LEU A 14 11.62 -3.98 -8.37
CA LEU A 14 10.34 -4.41 -7.80
C LEU A 14 10.45 -4.65 -6.30
N GLN A 15 11.51 -5.34 -5.85
CA GLN A 15 11.72 -5.63 -4.43
C GLN A 15 11.83 -4.34 -3.60
N GLN A 16 12.64 -3.38 -4.06
CA GLN A 16 12.81 -2.11 -3.35
C GLN A 16 11.51 -1.29 -3.28
N LYS A 17 10.68 -1.35 -4.33
CA LYS A 17 9.34 -0.74 -4.32
C LYS A 17 8.45 -1.43 -3.29
N ARG A 18 8.43 -2.77 -3.24
CA ARG A 18 7.68 -3.53 -2.25
C ARG A 18 8.10 -3.14 -0.83
N ASP A 19 9.41 -3.11 -0.56
CA ASP A 19 9.95 -2.73 0.74
C ASP A 19 9.54 -1.31 1.15
N PHE A 20 9.55 -0.36 0.21
CA PHE A 20 9.07 1.00 0.45
C PHE A 20 7.60 1.01 0.85
N ILE A 21 6.74 0.30 0.12
CA ILE A 21 5.28 0.26 0.38
C ILE A 21 5.01 -0.36 1.74
N THR A 22 5.64 -1.50 2.05
CA THR A 22 5.49 -2.16 3.36
C THR A 22 5.89 -1.22 4.50
N LYS A 23 7.02 -0.51 4.39
CA LYS A 23 7.45 0.48 5.37
C LYS A 23 6.47 1.65 5.50
N TYR A 24 5.90 2.11 4.38
CA TYR A 24 4.88 3.15 4.39
C TYR A 24 3.62 2.70 5.15
N CYS A 25 3.12 1.49 4.86
CA CYS A 25 1.96 0.92 5.54
C CYS A 25 2.19 0.81 7.06
N MET A 26 3.37 0.33 7.47
CA MET A 26 3.76 0.27 8.89
C MET A 26 3.77 1.67 9.52
N TYR A 27 4.37 2.66 8.86
CA TYR A 27 4.42 4.04 9.34
C TYR A 27 3.01 4.63 9.53
N VAL A 28 2.12 4.49 8.55
CA VAL A 28 0.74 5.00 8.64
C VAL A 28 0.00 4.31 9.79
N LYS A 29 0.13 2.99 9.93
CA LYS A 29 -0.48 2.24 11.04
C LYS A 29 -0.01 2.76 12.40
N MET A 30 1.30 2.93 12.58
CA MET A 30 1.87 3.48 13.83
C MET A 30 1.37 4.91 14.11
N LYS A 31 1.36 5.77 13.07
CA LYS A 31 0.87 7.15 13.19
C LYS A 31 -0.61 7.18 13.62
N ASN A 32 -1.43 6.30 13.08
CA ASN A 32 -2.84 6.22 13.44
C ASN A 32 -3.05 5.76 14.88
N GLU A 33 -2.30 4.75 15.34
CA GLU A 33 -2.38 4.29 16.73
C GLU A 33 -1.97 5.38 17.73
N VAL A 34 -0.96 6.19 17.40
CA VAL A 34 -0.59 7.36 18.23
C VAL A 34 -1.69 8.42 18.21
N SER A 35 -2.28 8.69 17.04
CA SER A 35 -3.30 9.74 16.88
C SER A 35 -4.62 9.38 17.59
N LYS A 36 -5.01 8.09 17.62
CA LYS A 36 -6.20 7.59 18.32
C LYS A 36 -6.12 7.78 19.83
N LYS A 37 -4.92 7.78 20.43
CA LYS A 37 -4.76 8.02 21.89
C LYS A 37 -5.02 9.47 22.29
N ASN A 38 -4.93 10.41 21.34
CA ASN A 38 -4.95 11.85 21.60
C ASN A 38 -6.20 12.57 21.06
N ASN A 39 -7.10 11.88 20.35
CA ASN A 39 -8.22 12.50 19.65
C ASN A 39 -9.58 11.97 20.11
N ASP A 40 -10.59 12.84 20.00
CA ASP A 40 -12.01 12.56 20.22
C ASP A 40 -12.50 11.42 19.29
N PRO A 41 -13.10 10.33 19.84
CA PRO A 41 -13.65 9.21 19.07
C PRO A 41 -14.67 9.59 17.99
N SER A 42 -15.28 10.78 18.09
CA SER A 42 -16.32 11.25 17.17
C SER A 42 -15.80 11.75 15.81
N LYS A 43 -14.48 12.00 15.65
CA LYS A 43 -13.85 12.40 14.37
C LYS A 43 -13.06 11.26 13.75
N ILE A 44 -13.76 10.36 13.07
CA ILE A 44 -13.13 9.30 12.26
C ILE A 44 -12.63 9.94 10.94
N ASN A 45 -11.42 10.49 10.97
CA ASN A 45 -10.75 10.91 9.73
C ASN A 45 -10.14 9.67 9.05
N LYS A 46 -10.56 9.38 7.81
CA LYS A 46 -9.94 8.34 7.00
C LYS A 46 -8.47 8.67 6.77
N THR A 47 -7.66 7.64 6.85
CA THR A 47 -6.20 7.70 6.70
C THR A 47 -5.86 7.64 5.22
N SER A 48 -4.68 8.13 4.83
CA SER A 48 -4.26 8.08 3.41
C SER A 48 -4.28 6.65 2.84
N LEU A 49 -3.98 5.66 3.68
CA LEU A 49 -4.05 4.25 3.33
C LEU A 49 -5.50 3.77 3.09
N GLU A 50 -6.44 4.14 3.96
CA GLU A 50 -7.86 3.80 3.80
C GLU A 50 -8.46 4.45 2.55
N ILE A 51 -8.13 5.73 2.31
CA ILE A 51 -8.54 6.45 1.10
C ILE A 51 -8.05 5.72 -0.16
N PHE A 52 -6.79 5.29 -0.17
CA PHE A 52 -6.25 4.52 -1.29
C PHE A 52 -7.00 3.20 -1.50
N LEU A 53 -7.19 2.41 -0.44
CA LEU A 53 -7.86 1.11 -0.50
C LEU A 53 -9.33 1.20 -0.91
N ASP A 54 -10.00 2.31 -0.65
CA ASP A 54 -11.39 2.54 -1.06
C ASP A 54 -11.49 3.02 -2.52
N SER A 55 -10.40 3.56 -3.08
CA SER A 55 -10.36 4.07 -4.46
C SER A 55 -10.08 3.01 -5.53
N ILE A 56 -9.69 1.80 -5.12
CA ILE A 56 -9.28 0.72 -6.03
C ILE A 56 -10.27 -0.45 -5.98
N ASN A 57 -10.34 -1.22 -7.06
CA ASN A 57 -11.23 -2.38 -7.14
C ASN A 57 -10.80 -3.52 -6.19
N ASN A 58 -11.69 -4.50 -6.00
CA ASN A 58 -11.50 -5.59 -5.04
C ASN A 58 -10.27 -6.47 -5.32
N ASP A 59 -9.93 -6.75 -6.59
CA ASP A 59 -8.74 -7.52 -6.95
C ASP A 59 -7.47 -6.82 -6.47
N TYR A 60 -7.35 -5.54 -6.80
CA TYR A 60 -6.19 -4.72 -6.44
C TYR A 60 -6.12 -4.48 -4.93
N LYS A 61 -7.27 -4.27 -4.30
CA LYS A 61 -7.40 -4.16 -2.84
C LYS A 61 -6.91 -5.42 -2.16
N LYS A 62 -7.32 -6.61 -2.63
CA LYS A 62 -6.89 -7.90 -2.09
C LYS A 62 -5.38 -8.09 -2.22
N ILE A 63 -4.83 -7.87 -3.41
CA ILE A 63 -3.37 -7.94 -3.63
C ILE A 63 -2.64 -7.00 -2.68
N PHE A 64 -3.08 -5.74 -2.58
CA PHE A 64 -2.41 -4.77 -1.73
C PHE A 64 -2.43 -5.16 -0.26
N ILE A 65 -3.58 -5.63 0.24
CA ILE A 65 -3.75 -6.06 1.63
C ILE A 65 -2.84 -7.25 1.93
N GLU A 66 -2.92 -8.31 1.14
CA GLU A 66 -2.17 -9.54 1.36
C GLU A 66 -0.65 -9.30 1.29
N ASP A 67 -0.18 -8.58 0.27
CA ASP A 67 1.25 -8.36 0.05
C ASP A 67 1.89 -7.32 0.97
N PHE A 68 1.16 -6.26 1.37
CA PHE A 68 1.78 -5.10 2.03
C PHE A 68 1.24 -4.78 3.42
N ILE A 69 0.03 -5.21 3.76
CA ILE A 69 -0.60 -4.92 5.07
C ILE A 69 -0.50 -6.14 5.97
N ILE A 70 -0.94 -7.30 5.47
CA ILE A 70 -0.85 -8.59 6.16
C ILE A 70 0.57 -9.13 6.04
N ASN A 71 1.23 -8.90 4.89
CA ASN A 71 2.50 -9.53 4.53
C ASN A 71 2.38 -11.05 4.64
N ASN A 72 1.44 -11.61 3.85
CA ASN A 72 1.05 -13.00 3.89
C ASN A 72 2.29 -13.91 3.71
N PRO A 73 2.57 -14.85 4.65
CA PRO A 73 3.74 -15.71 4.59
C PRO A 73 3.66 -16.76 3.49
N ASP A 74 2.46 -17.10 3.01
CA ASP A 74 2.28 -17.98 1.87
C ASP A 74 2.63 -17.24 0.58
N SER A 75 3.75 -17.60 -0.06
CA SER A 75 4.22 -16.97 -1.29
C SER A 75 3.33 -17.26 -2.50
N GLU A 76 2.39 -18.21 -2.39
CA GLU A 76 1.52 -18.68 -3.46
C GLU A 76 0.03 -18.42 -3.20
N TRP A 77 -0.31 -17.64 -2.17
CA TRP A 77 -1.69 -17.32 -1.76
C TRP A 77 -2.59 -16.89 -2.94
N TYR A 78 -1.98 -16.22 -3.92
CA TYR A 78 -2.65 -15.68 -5.11
C TYR A 78 -3.17 -16.76 -6.06
N LEU A 79 -2.62 -17.98 -6.03
CA LEU A 79 -3.01 -19.08 -6.93
C LEU A 79 -4.46 -19.51 -6.75
N ASN A 80 -5.05 -19.24 -5.58
CA ASN A 80 -6.48 -19.46 -5.32
C ASN A 80 -7.40 -18.50 -6.10
N ASN A 81 -6.86 -17.45 -6.72
CA ASN A 81 -7.64 -16.38 -7.35
C ASN A 81 -7.19 -16.10 -8.79
N TRP A 82 -5.88 -16.15 -9.06
CA TRP A 82 -5.31 -15.82 -10.37
C TRP A 82 -4.12 -16.70 -10.71
N SER A 83 -3.88 -16.88 -12.01
CA SER A 83 -2.62 -17.46 -12.48
C SER A 83 -1.43 -16.55 -12.13
N LYS A 84 -0.24 -17.14 -12.00
CA LYS A 84 1.02 -16.44 -11.71
C LYS A 84 1.22 -15.18 -12.56
N ASN A 85 1.07 -15.31 -13.88
CA ASN A 85 1.25 -14.19 -14.80
C ASN A 85 0.21 -13.07 -14.61
N SER A 86 -1.04 -13.44 -14.34
CA SER A 86 -2.10 -12.47 -14.07
C SER A 86 -1.84 -11.72 -12.77
N TYR A 87 -1.47 -12.45 -11.71
CA TYR A 87 -1.10 -11.87 -10.43
C TYR A 87 0.05 -10.87 -10.55
N TYR A 88 1.18 -11.24 -11.17
CA TYR A 88 2.33 -10.32 -11.27
C TYR A 88 2.00 -9.06 -12.10
N LYS A 89 1.20 -9.16 -13.16
CA LYS A 89 0.72 -7.98 -13.89
C LYS A 89 -0.10 -7.05 -13.00
N LYS A 90 -1.04 -7.61 -12.22
CA LYS A 90 -1.86 -6.85 -11.28
C LYS A 90 -1.02 -6.24 -10.16
N LEU A 91 -0.10 -7.00 -9.57
CA LEU A 91 0.84 -6.52 -8.55
C LEU A 91 1.65 -5.33 -9.04
N HIS A 92 2.24 -5.42 -10.25
CA HIS A 92 2.97 -4.32 -10.85
C HIS A 92 2.10 -3.07 -11.03
N PHE A 93 0.87 -3.25 -11.51
CA PHE A 93 -0.09 -2.15 -11.66
C PHE A 93 -0.40 -1.49 -10.31
N VAL A 94 -0.72 -2.28 -9.30
CA VAL A 94 -1.05 -1.82 -7.94
C VAL A 94 0.10 -1.04 -7.31
N ILE A 95 1.34 -1.52 -7.44
CA ILE A 95 2.53 -0.82 -6.94
C ILE A 95 2.67 0.55 -7.59
N ASN A 96 2.58 0.62 -8.93
CA ASN A 96 2.72 1.87 -9.66
C ASN A 96 1.59 2.86 -9.33
N LEU A 97 0.36 2.35 -9.17
CA LEU A 97 -0.79 3.15 -8.79
C LEU A 97 -0.61 3.74 -7.39
N PHE A 98 -0.15 2.93 -6.43
CA PHE A 98 0.11 3.40 -5.07
C PHE A 98 1.23 4.46 -5.02
N LEU A 99 2.34 4.25 -5.73
CA LEU A 99 3.41 5.25 -5.80
C LEU A 99 2.90 6.57 -6.39
N SER A 100 2.03 6.52 -7.39
CA SER A 100 1.42 7.70 -8.00
C SER A 100 0.48 8.41 -7.01
N PHE A 101 -0.32 7.66 -6.27
CA PHE A 101 -1.17 8.20 -5.20
C PHE A 101 -0.35 8.91 -4.13
N VAL A 102 0.69 8.25 -3.59
CA VAL A 102 1.58 8.86 -2.59
C VAL A 102 2.25 10.13 -3.12
N SER A 103 2.68 10.11 -4.39
CA SER A 103 3.24 11.30 -5.05
C SER A 103 2.26 12.47 -5.12
N ALA A 104 0.97 12.20 -5.32
CA ALA A 104 -0.05 13.23 -5.48
C ALA A 104 -0.39 13.90 -4.15
N ILE A 105 -0.44 13.13 -3.07
CA ILE A 105 -0.80 13.64 -1.73
C ILE A 105 0.39 14.21 -0.94
N SER A 106 1.61 14.04 -1.43
CA SER A 106 2.84 14.55 -0.80
C SER A 106 3.32 15.88 -1.39
N LYS A 107 2.62 16.41 -2.41
CA LYS A 107 2.81 17.76 -2.95
C LYS A 107 2.01 18.76 -2.12
#